data_AF-A0A098AUW9-F1
#
_entry.id   AF-A0A098AUW9-F1
#
_cell.length_a   1.000
_cell.length_b   1.000
_cell.length_c   1.000
_cell.angle_alpha   90.00
_cell.angle_beta   90.00
_cell.angle_gamma   90.00
#
_symmetry.space_group_name_H-M   'P 1'
#
loop_
_entity.id
_entity.type
_entity.pdbx_description
1 polymer ?
#
loop_
_entity_poly.entity_id
_entity_poly.type
_entity_poly.pdbx_seq_one_letter_code
_entity_poly.pdbx_strand_id
1 'polypeptide(L)'
;MISEKSWKEFRESGMLWWANMILHTFGWAICLSVDEDGEVTDEYPARVKFRGFSEELNTNGYIKVSEWLSKNSEALFQESKE
;
A
#
# COMPACT_ATOMS: atom_id res chain seq x y z
N MET A 1 -18.11 -7.63 -7.88
CA MET A 1 -18.02 -8.46 -6.66
C MET A 1 -17.09 -7.76 -5.68
N ILE A 2 -17.35 -7.78 -4.37
CA ILE A 2 -16.46 -7.16 -3.36
C ILE A 2 -15.79 -8.29 -2.58
N SER A 3 -14.45 -8.28 -2.50
CA SER A 3 -13.65 -9.21 -1.72
C SER A 3 -12.77 -8.42 -0.76
N GLU A 4 -12.92 -8.68 0.53
CA GLU A 4 -12.14 -8.01 1.57
C GLU A 4 -10.69 -8.50 1.57
N LYS A 5 -9.75 -7.55 1.72
CA LYS A 5 -8.31 -7.81 1.78
C LYS A 5 -7.76 -7.37 3.13
N SER A 6 -6.80 -8.12 3.66
CA SER A 6 -6.17 -7.76 4.93
C SER A 6 -5.21 -6.57 4.78
N TRP A 7 -5.00 -5.82 5.87
CA TRP A 7 -3.99 -4.77 5.89
C TRP A 7 -2.57 -5.28 5.69
N LYS A 8 -2.30 -6.53 6.09
CA LYS A 8 -1.02 -7.20 5.81
C LYS A 8 -0.81 -7.35 4.30
N GLU A 9 -1.80 -7.88 3.57
CA GLU A 9 -1.74 -7.99 2.11
C GLU A 9 -1.62 -6.61 1.44
N PHE A 10 -2.37 -5.62 1.93
CA PHE A 10 -2.31 -4.25 1.43
C PHE A 10 -0.94 -3.58 1.63
N ARG A 11 -0.27 -3.87 2.75
CA ARG A 11 1.09 -3.40 3.04
C ARG A 11 2.14 -4.14 2.20
N GLU A 12 2.03 -5.46 2.11
CA GLU A 12 3.01 -6.32 1.43
C GLU A 12 3.02 -6.09 -0.09
N SER A 13 1.85 -5.84 -0.68
CA SER A 13 1.70 -5.47 -2.10
C SER A 13 2.30 -4.12 -2.48
N GLY A 14 2.68 -3.29 -1.49
CA GLY A 14 3.15 -1.92 -1.72
C GLY A 14 2.02 -0.89 -1.90
N MET A 15 0.75 -1.32 -1.86
CA MET A 15 -0.40 -0.42 -2.04
C MET A 15 -0.54 0.61 -0.91
N LEU A 16 -0.17 0.26 0.32
CA LEU A 16 -0.12 1.22 1.43
C LEU A 16 0.83 2.39 1.13
N TRP A 17 2.02 2.08 0.61
CA TRP A 17 2.99 3.11 0.22
C TRP A 17 2.44 3.95 -0.95
N TRP A 18 1.86 3.29 -1.95
CA TRP A 18 1.28 3.96 -3.11
C TRP A 18 0.14 4.93 -2.73
N ALA A 19 -0.78 4.50 -1.86
CA ALA A 19 -1.85 5.35 -1.34
C ALA A 19 -1.28 6.55 -0.55
N ASN A 20 -0.29 6.29 0.30
CA ASN A 20 0.35 7.34 1.10
C ASN A 20 1.14 8.34 0.26
N MET A 21 1.58 7.99 -0.97
CA MET A 21 2.17 8.98 -1.87
C MET A 21 1.22 10.13 -2.18
N ILE A 22 -0.06 9.83 -2.40
CA ILE A 22 -1.10 10.83 -2.62
C ILE A 22 -1.48 11.51 -1.31
N LEU A 23 -1.76 10.73 -0.24
CA LEU A 23 -2.21 11.30 1.03
C LEU A 23 -1.19 12.27 1.66
N HIS A 24 0.10 12.00 1.50
CA HIS A 24 1.16 12.89 2.01
C HIS A 24 1.05 14.29 1.40
N THR A 25 0.57 14.45 0.16
CA THR A 25 0.35 15.77 -0.46
C THR A 25 -0.68 16.61 0.29
N PHE A 26 -1.67 15.95 0.88
CA PHE A 26 -2.70 16.56 1.73
C PHE A 26 -2.29 16.63 3.21
N GLY A 27 -1.13 16.10 3.58
CA GLY A 27 -0.66 15.99 4.97
C GLY A 27 -1.39 14.92 5.78
N TRP A 28 -1.86 13.86 5.11
CA TRP A 28 -2.47 12.69 5.72
C TRP A 28 -1.61 11.46 5.43
N ALA A 29 -1.73 10.42 6.26
CA ALA A 29 -1.19 9.10 6.01
C ALA A 29 -2.11 8.05 6.61
N ILE A 30 -2.11 6.85 6.06
CA ILE A 30 -2.60 5.64 6.72
C ILE A 30 -1.42 5.04 7.50
N CYS A 31 -1.59 4.88 8.80
CA CYS A 31 -0.63 4.25 9.70
C CYS A 31 -1.11 2.87 10.09
N LEU A 32 -0.18 1.92 10.19
CA LEU A 32 -0.44 0.58 10.71
C LEU A 32 0.41 0.38 11.96
N SER A 33 -0.22 -0.10 13.02
CA SER A 33 0.46 -0.61 14.20
C SER A 33 0.82 -2.08 13.94
N VAL A 34 2.08 -2.42 14.14
CA VAL A 34 2.61 -3.75 13.87
C VAL A 34 3.23 -4.28 15.14
N ASP A 35 2.89 -5.51 15.53
CA ASP A 35 3.47 -6.15 16.70
C ASP A 35 4.88 -6.72 16.42
N GLU A 36 5.44 -7.40 17.41
CA GLU A 36 6.79 -8.00 17.34
C GLU A 36 6.88 -9.15 16.31
N ASP A 37 5.76 -9.81 16.02
CA ASP A 37 5.67 -10.92 15.06
C ASP A 37 5.42 -10.43 13.62
N GLY A 38 5.22 -9.12 13.43
CA GLY A 38 4.99 -8.50 12.14
C GLY A 38 3.52 -8.44 11.73
N GLU A 39 2.59 -8.79 12.62
CA GLU A 39 1.15 -8.75 12.37
C GLU A 39 0.58 -7.36 12.61
N VAL A 40 -0.43 -7.00 11.80
CA VAL A 40 -1.11 -5.70 11.90
C VAL A 40 -2.14 -5.78 13.02
N THR A 41 -1.99 -4.94 14.04
CA THR A 41 -2.85 -4.92 15.23
C THR A 41 -3.87 -3.77 15.23
N ASP A 42 -3.60 -2.70 14.48
CA ASP A 42 -4.48 -1.54 14.35
C ASP A 42 -4.13 -0.73 13.09
N GLU A 43 -5.10 0.03 12.59
CA GLU A 43 -4.95 0.93 11.46
C GLU A 43 -5.68 2.25 11.70
N TYR A 44 -5.07 3.35 11.30
CA TYR A 44 -5.71 4.66 11.46
C TYR A 44 -5.17 5.71 10.48
N PRO A 45 -6.00 6.68 10.07
CA PRO A 45 -5.51 7.87 9.41
C PRO A 45 -4.79 8.78 10.41
N ALA A 46 -3.67 9.37 10.01
CA ALA A 46 -2.88 10.29 10.82
C ALA A 46 -2.59 11.59 10.06
N ARG A 47 -2.56 12.70 10.80
CA ARG A 47 -2.01 13.96 10.29
C ARG A 47 -0.49 13.90 10.30
N VAL A 48 0.11 14.18 9.15
CA VAL A 48 1.57 14.15 8.96
C VAL A 48 2.11 15.42 8.32
N LYS A 49 3.37 15.72 8.62
CA LYS A 49 4.11 16.83 8.02
C LYS A 49 4.96 16.40 6.82
N PHE A 50 5.07 15.09 6.56
CA PHE A 50 5.82 14.56 5.43
C PHE A 50 5.15 14.93 4.09
N ARG A 51 5.97 15.07 3.04
CA ARG A 51 5.56 15.42 1.67
C ARG A 51 6.21 14.47 0.67
N GLY A 52 6.03 13.17 0.92
CA GLY A 52 6.63 12.09 0.17
C GLY A 52 7.43 11.14 1.07
N PHE A 53 8.28 10.33 0.44
CA PHE A 53 9.14 9.35 1.09
C PHE A 53 10.60 9.55 0.66
N SER A 54 11.54 8.97 1.41
CA SER A 54 12.95 8.90 1.01
C SER A 54 13.12 8.07 -0.26
N GLU A 55 14.26 8.25 -0.94
CA GLU A 55 14.60 7.48 -2.14
C GLU A 55 14.55 5.98 -1.91
N GLU A 56 15.15 5.49 -0.82
CA GLU A 56 15.12 4.07 -0.46
C GLU A 56 13.68 3.52 -0.32
N LEU A 57 12.81 4.27 0.37
CA LEU A 57 11.41 3.87 0.55
C LEU A 57 10.65 3.90 -0.77
N ASN A 58 10.93 4.87 -1.65
CA ASN A 58 10.37 4.92 -2.98
C ASN A 58 10.81 3.71 -3.82
N THR A 59 12.11 3.42 -3.86
CA THR A 59 12.66 2.26 -4.59
C THR A 59 11.99 0.96 -4.14
N ASN A 60 11.93 0.73 -2.83
CA ASN A 60 11.29 -0.47 -2.27
C ASN A 60 9.78 -0.51 -2.58
N GLY A 61 9.10 0.64 -2.53
CA GLY A 61 7.68 0.75 -2.88
C GLY A 61 7.40 0.43 -4.34
N TYR A 62 8.18 0.99 -5.26
CA TYR A 62 8.06 0.71 -6.70
C TYR A 62 8.31 -0.76 -7.01
N ILE A 63 9.30 -1.39 -6.38
CA ILE A 63 9.57 -2.83 -6.55
C ILE A 63 8.34 -3.64 -6.12
N LYS A 64 7.79 -3.40 -4.92
CA LYS A 64 6.62 -4.14 -4.41
C LYS A 64 5.40 -4.01 -5.32
N VAL A 65 5.07 -2.79 -5.74
CA VAL A 65 3.93 -2.56 -6.64
C VAL A 65 4.16 -3.20 -8.00
N SER A 66 5.38 -3.16 -8.53
CA SER A 66 5.72 -3.79 -9.82
C SER A 66 5.63 -5.32 -9.74
N GLU A 67 6.11 -5.92 -8.65
CA GLU A 67 5.95 -7.35 -8.39
C GLU A 67 4.49 -7.76 -8.26
N TRP A 68 3.68 -6.97 -7.54
CA TRP A 68 2.25 -7.22 -7.42
C TRP A 68 1.57 -7.12 -8.79
N LEU A 69 1.84 -6.08 -9.58
CA LEU A 69 1.30 -5.93 -10.93
C LEU A 69 1.70 -7.09 -11.83
N SER A 70 2.97 -7.51 -11.79
CA SER A 70 3.44 -8.64 -12.59
C SER A 70 2.72 -9.95 -12.28
N LYS A 71 2.31 -10.17 -11.01
CA LYS A 71 1.60 -11.38 -10.57
C LYS A 71 0.10 -11.35 -10.89
N ASN A 72 -0.48 -10.16 -11.01
CA ASN A 72 -1.94 -9.98 -11.11
C ASN A 72 -2.41 -9.44 -12.46
N SER A 73 -1.50 -9.05 -13.36
CA SER A 73 -1.83 -8.36 -14.62
C SER A 73 -2.80 -9.13 -15.52
N GLU A 74 -2.66 -10.45 -15.63
CA GLU A 74 -3.57 -11.28 -16.44
C GLU A 74 -4.99 -11.28 -15.87
N ALA A 75 -5.13 -11.43 -14.55
CA ALA A 75 -6.44 -11.38 -13.89
C ALA A 75 -7.09 -10.01 -14.08
N LEU A 76 -6.34 -8.94 -13.84
CA LEU A 76 -6.80 -7.55 -14.06
C LEU A 76 -7.23 -7.32 -15.53
N PHE A 77 -6.51 -7.90 -16.50
CA PHE A 77 -6.86 -7.80 -17.90
C PHE A 77 -8.17 -8.51 -18.23
N GLN A 78 -8.42 -9.69 -17.67
CA GLN A 78 -9.69 -10.38 -17.89
C GLN A 78 -10.85 -9.66 -17.18
N GLU A 79 -10.66 -9.22 -15.94
CA GLU A 79 -11.64 -8.42 -15.18
C GLU A 79 -12.03 -7.14 -15.92
N SER A 80 -11.11 -6.52 -16.67
CA SER A 80 -11.37 -5.30 -17.43
C SER A 80 -12.30 -5.47 -18.64
N LYS A 81 -12.60 -6.72 -19.03
CA LYS A 81 -13.50 -7.05 -20.16
C LYS A 81 -14.91 -7.42 -19.72
N GLU A 82 -15.13 -7.54 -18.41
CA GLU A 82 -16.44 -7.80 -17.79
C GLU A 82 -17.22 -6.48 -17.60
#